data_AF-A0A8X6FT57-F1
#
_entry.id   AF-A0A8X6FT57-F1
#
_cell.length_a   1.000
_cell.length_b   1.000
_cell.length_c   1.000
_cell.angle_alpha   90.00
_cell.angle_beta   90.00
_cell.angle_gamma   90.00
#
_symmetry.space_group_name_H-M   'P 1'
#
loop_
_entity.id
_entity.type
_entity.pdbx_description
1 polymer ?
#
loop_
_entity_poly.entity_id
_entity_poly.type
_entity_poly.pdbx_seq_one_letter_code
_entity_poly.pdbx_strand_id
1 'polypeptide(L)' 'MACHAQAKQLLYKIDFKLPVALILGGEGVGIAVKHLRLATHHICIPMQGPIGSFNVSVAAGIMLYEVFRKRFA' A
#
# COMPACT_ATOMS: atom_id res chain seq x y z
N MET A 1 -5.00 6.15 -1.25
CA MET A 1 -3.60 5.74 -1.46
C MET A 1 -3.60 4.39 -2.15
N ALA A 2 -2.74 4.17 -3.14
CA ALA A 2 -2.62 2.89 -3.84
C ALA A 2 -1.34 2.17 -3.41
N CYS A 3 -1.46 0.91 -2.98
CA CYS A 3 -0.32 0.06 -2.66
C CYS A 3 0.01 -0.89 -3.82
N HIS A 4 1.18 -0.74 -4.44
CA HIS A 4 1.63 -1.62 -5.53
C HIS A 4 3.16 -1.70 -5.60
N ALA A 5 3.69 -2.78 -6.18
CA ALA A 5 5.13 -3.10 -6.16
C ALA A 5 6.01 -2.06 -6.88
N GLN A 6 5.48 -1.37 -7.89
CA GLN A 6 6.22 -0.39 -8.70
C GLN A 6 6.27 1.01 -8.07
N ALA A 7 5.59 1.23 -6.94
CA ALA A 7 5.66 2.51 -6.25
C ALA A 7 7.05 2.74 -5.66
N LYS A 8 7.48 4.00 -5.61
CA LYS A 8 8.79 4.39 -5.05
C LYS A 8 8.70 4.82 -3.59
N GLN A 9 7.53 5.25 -3.14
CA GLN A 9 7.35 5.75 -1.78
C GLN A 9 7.11 4.58 -0.83
N LEU A 10 7.94 4.47 0.19
CA LEU A 10 7.86 3.36 1.14
C LEU A 10 6.77 3.65 2.18
N LEU A 11 5.96 2.62 2.48
CA LEU A 11 4.88 2.67 3.46
C LEU A 11 5.25 3.44 4.75
N TYR A 12 6.36 3.05 5.37
CA TYR A 12 6.75 3.56 6.69
C TYR A 12 7.20 5.04 6.69
N LYS A 13 7.36 5.64 5.50
CA LYS A 13 7.70 7.07 5.31
C LYS A 13 6.46 7.96 5.15
N ILE A 14 5.26 7.40 5.14
CA ILE A 14 4.01 8.14 5.01
C ILE A 14 3.60 8.73 6.37
N ASP A 15 3.13 9.97 6.35
CA ASP A 15 2.38 10.57 7.46
C ASP A 15 0.89 10.21 7.33
N PHE A 16 0.33 9.57 8.35
CA PHE A 16 -1.05 9.08 8.38
C PHE A 16 -2.01 9.95 9.21
N LYS A 17 -1.65 11.21 9.54
CA LYS A 17 -2.51 12.12 10.33
C LYS A 17 -3.87 12.44 9.72
N LEU A 18 -4.00 12.45 8.39
CA LEU A 18 -5.24 12.75 7.68
C LEU A 18 -6.01 11.47 7.34
N PRO A 19 -7.37 11.50 7.20
CA PRO A 19 -8.17 10.35 6.77
C PRO A 19 -7.60 9.64 5.54
N VAL A 20 -7.54 8.31 5.57
CA VAL A 20 -6.88 7.50 4.54
C VAL A 20 -7.86 6.46 4.00
N ALA A 21 -7.99 6.42 2.67
CA ALA A 21 -8.58 5.31 1.95
C ALA A 21 -7.46 4.48 1.30
N LEU A 22 -7.51 3.16 1.43
CA LEU A 22 -6.54 2.24 0.85
C LEU A 22 -7.10 1.58 -0.40
N ILE A 23 -6.32 1.60 -1.48
CA ILE A 23 -6.59 0.89 -2.73
C ILE A 23 -5.57 -0.24 -2.83
N LEU A 24 -6.06 -1.47 -2.84
CA LEU A 24 -5.28 -2.69 -2.96
C LEU A 24 -5.62 -3.38 -4.28
N GLY A 25 -4.62 -4.03 -4.88
CA GLY A 25 -4.78 -4.75 -6.14
C GLY A 25 -5.41 -6.12 -5.96
N GLY A 26 -6.10 -6.59 -7.01
CA GLY A 26 -6.50 -7.99 -7.11
C GLY A 26 -5.31 -8.88 -7.44
N GLU A 27 -5.43 -10.18 -7.16
CA GLU A 27 -4.39 -11.16 -7.48
C GLU A 27 -4.11 -11.20 -9.00
N GLY A 28 -2.82 -11.28 -9.37
CA GLY A 28 -2.35 -11.33 -10.75
C GLY A 28 -2.34 -9.97 -11.48
N VAL A 29 -3.51 -9.33 -11.61
CA VAL A 29 -3.69 -8.09 -12.40
C VAL A 29 -3.31 -6.81 -11.66
N GLY A 30 -3.24 -6.85 -10.32
CA GLY A 30 -2.92 -5.67 -9.51
C GLY A 30 -4.05 -4.63 -9.50
N ILE A 31 -3.68 -3.35 -9.48
CA ILE A 31 -4.63 -2.23 -9.42
C ILE A 31 -4.90 -1.72 -10.85
N ALA A 32 -6.17 -1.68 -11.25
CA ALA A 32 -6.57 -1.10 -12.53
C ALA A 32 -6.11 0.37 -12.65
N VAL A 33 -5.63 0.76 -13.84
CA VAL A 33 -5.08 2.11 -14.11
C VAL A 33 -6.03 3.23 -13.70
N LYS A 34 -7.34 3.06 -13.92
CA LYS A 34 -8.35 4.04 -13.51
C LYS A 34 -8.37 4.29 -12.00
N HIS A 35 -8.13 3.26 -11.18
CA HIS A 35 -8.09 3.39 -9.72
C HIS A 35 -6.74 3.93 -9.23
N LEU A 36 -5.65 3.63 -9.93
CA LEU A 36 -4.34 4.24 -9.67
C LEU A 36 -4.41 5.77 -9.79
N ARG A 37 -5.12 6.29 -10.81
CA ARG A 37 -5.29 7.74 -11.00
C ARG A 37 -6.09 8.44 -9.90
N LEU A 38 -6.89 7.71 -9.12
CA LEU A 38 -7.63 8.26 -7.97
C LEU A 38 -6.74 8.42 -6.74
N ALA A 39 -5.57 7.76 -6.71
CA ALA A 39 -4.72 7.75 -5.55
C ALA A 39 -3.86 9.02 -5.48
N THR A 40 -3.95 9.74 -4.37
CA THR A 40 -3.06 10.87 -4.07
C THR A 40 -1.62 10.43 -3.79
N HIS A 41 -1.44 9.19 -3.32
CA HIS A 41 -0.15 8.61 -2.98
C HIS A 41 -0.04 7.20 -3.53
N HIS A 42 1.12 6.90 -4.10
CA HIS A 42 1.51 5.58 -4.58
C HIS A 42 2.60 5.04 -3.68
N ILE A 43 2.31 3.95 -2.98
CA ILE A 43 3.18 3.41 -1.94
C ILE A 43 3.49 1.93 -2.17
N CYS A 44 4.61 1.47 -1.64
CA CYS A 44 4.96 0.05 -1.63
C CYS A 44 5.33 -0.41 -0.22
N ILE A 45 5.07 -1.69 0.03
CA ILE A 45 5.63 -2.40 1.17
C ILE A 45 7.05 -2.82 0.76
N PRO A 46 8.09 -2.49 1.52
CA PRO A 46 9.44 -2.93 1.23
C PRO A 46 9.50 -4.46 1.20
N MET A 47 10.12 -5.01 0.16
CA MET A 47 10.31 -6.44 -0.01
C MET A 47 11.80 -6.74 -0.20
N GLN A 48 12.23 -7.89 0.31
CA GLN A 48 13.57 -8.43 0.08
C GLN A 48 13.45 -9.74 -0.69
N GLY A 49 14.38 -9.98 -1.62
CA GLY A 49 14.42 -11.20 -2.43
C GLY A 49 13.61 -11.10 -3.73
N PRO A 50 13.49 -12.22 -4.48
CA PRO A 50 12.96 -12.23 -5.85
C PRO A 50 11.43 -12.22 -5.94
N ILE A 51 10.72 -12.20 -4.81
CA ILE A 51 9.25 -12.29 -4.79
C ILE A 51 8.65 -10.96 -5.26
N GLY A 52 7.74 -11.03 -6.24
CA GLY A 52 7.17 -9.83 -6.88
C GLY A 52 6.11 -9.08 -6.07
N SER A 53 5.40 -9.75 -5.16
CA SER A 53 4.40 -9.13 -4.29
C SER A 53 3.98 -10.05 -3.14
N PHE A 54 3.43 -9.47 -2.07
CA PHE A 54 2.71 -10.23 -1.05
C PHE A 54 1.33 -10.67 -1.54
N ASN A 55 0.74 -11.66 -0.86
CA ASN A 55 -0.70 -11.90 -0.94
C ASN A 55 -1.48 -10.63 -0.55
N VAL A 56 -2.63 -10.38 -1.18
CA VAL A 56 -3.43 -9.17 -0.96
C VAL A 56 -3.86 -9.01 0.52
N SER A 57 -4.21 -10.10 1.19
CA SER A 57 -4.61 -10.08 2.60
C SER A 57 -3.45 -9.71 3.54
N VAL A 58 -2.26 -10.24 3.26
CA VAL A 58 -1.04 -9.92 4.01
C VAL A 58 -0.67 -8.45 3.81
N ALA A 59 -0.71 -7.98 2.56
CA ALA A 59 -0.47 -6.57 2.26
C ALA A 59 -1.48 -5.66 2.98
N ALA A 60 -2.77 -6.02 2.99
CA ALA A 60 -3.81 -5.29 3.71
C ALA A 60 -3.52 -5.23 5.22
N GLY A 61 -3.17 -6.35 5.84
CA GLY A 61 -2.83 -6.42 7.26
C GLY A 61 -1.66 -5.51 7.63
N ILE A 62 -0.57 -5.54 6.85
CA ILE A 62 0.60 -4.68 7.05
C ILE A 62 0.21 -3.19 6.93
N MET A 63 -0.57 -2.84 5.90
CA MET A 63 -1.03 -1.46 5.67
C MET A 63 -1.88 -0.95 6.84
N LEU A 64 -2.89 -1.72 7.23
CA LEU A 64 -3.82 -1.34 8.28
C LEU A 64 -3.09 -1.20 9.63
N TYR A 65 -2.16 -2.12 9.92
CA TYR A 65 -1.38 -2.04 11.14
C TYR A 65 -0.43 -0.84 11.17
N GLU A 66 0.21 -0.50 10.05
CA GLU A 66 1.06 0.71 10.01
C GLU A 66 0.23 1.99 10.18
N VAL A 67 -0.95 2.07 9.55
CA VAL A 67 -1.88 3.19 9.75
C VAL A 67 -2.28 3.30 11.22
N PHE A 68 -2.64 2.17 11.84
CA PHE A 68 -2.96 2.12 13.26
C PHE A 68 -1.78 2.59 14.12
N ARG A 69 -0.59 2.01 13.91
CA ARG A 69 0.63 2.32 14.64
C ARG A 69 0.98 3.80 14.55
N LYS A 70 0.92 4.40 13.36
CA LYS A 70 1.27 5.82 13.17
C LYS A 70 0.24 6.81 13.72
N ARG A 71 -0.98 6.35 14.00
CA ARG A 71 -2.07 7.19 14.50
C ARG A 71 -2.28 7.08 16.01
N PHE A 72 -2.02 5.91 16.58
CA PHE A 72 -2.48 5.56 17.92
C PHE A 72 -1.39 4.99 18.84
N ALA A 73 -0.21 4.66 18.32
CA ALA A 73 0.94 4.21 19.10
C ALA A 73 2.06 5.27 19.07
#